data_AF-A0A9E2Q4E8-F1
#
_entry.id   AF-A0A9E2Q4E8-F1
#
_cell.length_a   1.000
_cell.length_b   1.000
_cell.length_c   1.000
_cell.angle_alpha   90.00
_cell.angle_beta   90.00
_cell.angle_gamma   90.00
#
_symmetry.space_group_name_H-M   'P 1'
#
loop_
_entity.id
_entity.type
_entity.pdbx_description
1 polymer ?
#
loop_
_entity_poly.entity_id
_entity_poly.type
_entity_poly.pdbx_seq_one_letter_code
_entity_poly.pdbx_strand_id
1 'polypeptide(L)'
;QLEASGQEVLRDAFGHVRLDTINPGQWFAKQFAAKLGAEKVMVQKSGYYSRAAAANAEDLRLIKSMTDLAVECALRGESGVIGHDEEAGDRLRAIEFPRIAGGKAFDVTQPWFGALLADIGQALVPASHE
;
A
#
# COMPACT_ATOMS: atom_id res chain seq x y z
N GLN A 1 -17.18 -7.18 3.22
CA GLN A 1 -18.22 -6.67 2.28
C GLN A 1 -18.66 -7.73 1.27
N LEU A 2 -17.76 -8.33 0.48
CA LEU A 2 -18.12 -9.44 -0.43
C LEU A 2 -18.71 -10.63 0.30
N GLU A 3 -17.99 -11.17 1.29
CA GLU A 3 -18.47 -12.25 2.16
C GLU A 3 -19.74 -11.84 2.92
N ALA A 4 -19.78 -10.62 3.45
CA ALA A 4 -20.98 -10.06 4.12
C ALA A 4 -22.20 -9.90 3.18
N SER A 5 -21.97 -9.82 1.87
CA SER A 5 -23.00 -9.81 0.83
C SER A 5 -23.31 -11.20 0.27
N GLY A 6 -22.74 -12.26 0.86
CA GLY A 6 -22.91 -13.65 0.44
C GLY A 6 -22.14 -14.04 -0.83
N GLN A 7 -21.20 -13.22 -1.29
CA GLN A 7 -20.36 -13.54 -2.45
C GLN A 7 -19.13 -14.34 -2.04
N GLU A 8 -18.84 -15.41 -2.78
CA GLU A 8 -17.67 -16.25 -2.56
C GLU A 8 -16.38 -15.47 -2.83
N VAL A 9 -15.49 -15.45 -1.84
CA VAL A 9 -14.16 -14.87 -1.95
C VAL A 9 -13.16 -16.00 -2.11
N LEU A 10 -12.61 -16.11 -3.32
CA LEU A 10 -11.58 -17.10 -3.63
C LEU A 10 -10.34 -16.80 -2.81
N ARG A 11 -9.78 -17.86 -2.20
CA ARG A 11 -8.52 -17.81 -1.46
C ARG A 11 -7.48 -18.68 -2.16
N ASP A 12 -6.21 -18.30 -2.03
CA ASP A 12 -5.11 -19.12 -2.52
C ASP A 12 -4.81 -20.28 -1.55
N ALA A 13 -3.83 -21.10 -1.90
CA ALA A 13 -3.41 -22.25 -1.07
C ALA A 13 -2.84 -21.86 0.31
N PHE A 14 -2.57 -20.57 0.53
CA PHE A 14 -2.08 -20.01 1.80
C PHE A 14 -3.18 -19.31 2.60
N GLY A 15 -4.43 -19.36 2.12
CA GLY A 15 -5.58 -18.72 2.77
C GLY A 15 -5.71 -17.21 2.51
N HIS A 16 -4.80 -16.63 1.71
CA HIS A 16 -4.88 -15.23 1.32
C HIS A 16 -5.97 -15.02 0.27
N VAL A 17 -6.67 -13.90 0.36
CA VAL A 17 -7.69 -13.54 -0.63
C VAL A 17 -7.03 -13.33 -1.99
N ARG A 18 -7.58 -13.97 -3.03
CA ARG A 18 -7.18 -13.80 -4.42
C ARG A 18 -7.67 -12.46 -4.98
N LEU A 19 -7.02 -11.38 -4.53
CA LEU A 19 -7.32 -10.01 -4.95
C LEU A 19 -7.25 -9.80 -6.47
N ASP A 20 -6.47 -10.62 -7.19
CA ASP A 20 -6.40 -10.64 -8.66
C ASP A 20 -7.74 -11.01 -9.31
N THR A 21 -8.49 -11.92 -8.68
CA THR A 21 -9.78 -12.40 -9.18
C THR A 21 -10.93 -11.43 -8.88
N ILE A 22 -10.81 -10.69 -7.79
CA ILE A 22 -11.76 -9.68 -7.35
C ILE A 22 -11.34 -8.37 -8.00
N ASN A 23 -11.68 -8.15 -9.26
CA ASN A 23 -11.39 -6.87 -9.94
C ASN A 23 -12.12 -5.70 -9.23
N PRO A 24 -11.50 -4.96 -8.28
CA PRO A 24 -12.27 -4.18 -7.32
C PRO A 24 -12.86 -2.94 -7.99
N GLY A 25 -12.12 -2.33 -8.93
CA GLY A 25 -12.59 -1.18 -9.68
C GLY A 25 -13.86 -1.47 -10.47
N GLN A 26 -13.94 -2.64 -11.12
CA GLN A 26 -15.17 -3.06 -11.80
C GLN A 26 -16.29 -3.42 -10.82
N TRP A 27 -15.94 -4.05 -9.69
CA TRP A 27 -16.93 -4.37 -8.66
C TRP A 27 -17.59 -3.11 -8.10
N PHE A 28 -16.80 -2.13 -7.64
CA PHE A 28 -17.32 -0.85 -7.14
C PHE A 28 -18.09 -0.08 -8.21
N ALA A 29 -17.58 -0.05 -9.45
CA ALA A 29 -18.26 0.59 -10.57
C ALA A 29 -19.69 0.07 -10.77
N LYS A 30 -19.90 -1.26 -10.74
CA LYS A 30 -21.25 -1.86 -10.84
C LYS A 30 -22.17 -1.44 -9.69
N GLN A 31 -21.65 -1.47 -8.45
CA GLN A 31 -22.43 -1.10 -7.27
C GLN A 31 -22.86 0.38 -7.31
N PHE A 32 -21.93 1.28 -7.62
CA PHE A 32 -22.22 2.71 -7.67
C PHE A 32 -23.10 3.08 -8.85
N ALA A 33 -22.90 2.48 -10.03
CA ALA A 33 -23.73 2.77 -11.20
C ALA A 33 -25.21 2.47 -10.95
N ALA A 34 -25.51 1.32 -10.34
CA ALA A 34 -26.87 0.94 -9.98
C ALA A 34 -27.48 1.90 -8.93
N LYS A 35 -26.71 2.29 -7.92
CA LYS A 35 -27.17 3.18 -6.84
C LYS A 35 -27.37 4.64 -7.30
N LEU A 36 -26.58 5.09 -8.26
CA LEU A 36 -26.59 6.47 -8.77
C LEU A 36 -27.43 6.63 -10.04
N GLY A 37 -27.96 5.53 -10.62
CA GLY A 37 -28.63 5.55 -11.92
C GLY A 37 -27.70 5.98 -13.06
N ALA A 38 -26.39 5.73 -12.94
CA ALA A 38 -25.41 6.18 -13.91
C ALA A 38 -25.41 5.28 -15.15
N GLU A 39 -25.82 5.84 -16.30
CA GLU A 39 -25.85 5.12 -17.57
C GLU A 39 -24.47 4.94 -18.22
N LYS A 40 -23.50 5.79 -17.84
CA LYS A 40 -22.12 5.75 -18.34
C LYS A 40 -21.14 5.70 -17.18
N VAL A 41 -20.18 4.78 -17.27
CA VAL A 41 -19.20 4.52 -16.23
C VAL A 41 -17.82 4.38 -16.86
N MET A 42 -16.83 5.06 -16.30
CA MET A 42 -15.43 4.95 -16.71
C MET A 42 -14.59 4.46 -15.53
N VAL A 43 -13.93 3.32 -15.70
CA VAL A 43 -12.99 2.78 -14.71
C VAL A 43 -11.58 2.96 -15.24
N GLN A 44 -10.79 3.79 -14.57
CA GLN A 44 -9.40 4.06 -14.93
C GLN A 44 -8.44 3.31 -14.00
N LYS A 45 -7.60 2.45 -14.58
CA LYS A 45 -6.56 1.71 -13.85
C LYS A 45 -5.19 2.14 -14.34
N SER A 46 -4.55 3.03 -13.60
CA SER A 46 -3.25 3.60 -13.97
C SER A 46 -2.05 2.79 -13.44
N GLY A 47 -2.26 1.63 -12.81
CA GLY A 47 -1.18 0.92 -12.10
C GLY A 47 0.01 0.48 -12.94
N TYR A 48 -0.13 0.28 -14.26
CA TYR A 48 1.02 0.07 -15.14
C TYR A 48 1.78 1.38 -15.39
N TYR A 49 1.06 2.46 -15.70
CA TYR A 49 1.64 3.79 -15.90
C TYR A 49 2.41 4.27 -14.68
N SER A 50 1.85 4.11 -13.47
CA SER A 50 2.52 4.50 -12.23
C SER A 50 3.82 3.72 -11.97
N ARG A 51 3.90 2.46 -12.40
CA ARG A 51 5.09 1.61 -12.19
C ARG A 51 6.14 1.71 -13.29
N ALA A 52 5.75 2.16 -14.48
CA ALA A 52 6.63 2.30 -15.63
C ALA A 52 7.11 3.74 -15.86
N ALA A 53 6.59 4.70 -15.10
CA ALA A 53 7.03 6.09 -15.17
C ALA A 53 8.50 6.22 -14.76
N ALA A 54 9.19 7.18 -15.38
CA ALA A 54 10.54 7.53 -14.98
C ALA A 54 10.54 8.08 -13.55
N ALA A 55 11.53 7.66 -12.75
CA ALA A 55 11.73 8.16 -11.40
C ALA A 55 11.97 9.68 -11.42
N ASN A 56 11.35 10.40 -10.49
CA ASN A 56 11.56 11.84 -10.36
C ASN A 56 12.91 12.14 -9.67
N ALA A 57 13.28 13.41 -9.56
CA ALA A 57 14.57 13.80 -8.97
C ALA A 57 14.73 13.38 -7.50
N GLU A 58 13.65 13.35 -6.72
CA GLU A 58 13.67 12.92 -5.32
C GLU A 58 13.85 11.40 -5.22
N ASP A 59 13.10 10.64 -6.02
CA ASP A 59 13.24 9.19 -6.10
C ASP A 59 14.66 8.80 -6.52
N LEU A 60 15.26 9.50 -7.49
CA LEU A 60 16.63 9.26 -7.93
C LEU A 60 17.65 9.51 -6.81
N ARG A 61 17.46 10.55 -5.99
CA ARG A 61 18.32 10.81 -4.82
C ARG A 61 18.17 9.71 -3.77
N LEU A 62 16.93 9.30 -3.49
CA LEU A 62 16.62 8.24 -2.55
C LEU A 62 17.22 6.89 -2.99
N ILE A 63 17.03 6.51 -4.25
CA ILE A 63 17.61 5.29 -4.83
C ILE A 63 19.13 5.34 -4.68
N LYS A 64 19.76 6.46 -5.05
CA LYS A 64 21.20 6.62 -4.96
C LYS A 64 21.70 6.45 -3.52
N SER A 65 21.10 7.13 -2.55
CA SER A 65 21.54 7.06 -1.14
C SER A 65 21.39 5.65 -0.57
N MET A 66 20.29 4.96 -0.90
CA MET A 66 20.09 3.56 -0.51
C MET A 66 21.13 2.64 -1.15
N THR A 67 21.43 2.80 -2.44
CA THR A 67 22.42 1.96 -3.13
C THR A 67 23.84 2.20 -2.65
N ASP A 68 24.22 3.45 -2.36
CA ASP A 68 25.55 3.79 -1.84
C ASP A 68 25.77 3.08 -0.49
N LEU A 69 24.82 3.23 0.44
CA LEU A 69 24.91 2.58 1.75
C LEU A 69 24.87 1.05 1.65
N ALA A 70 24.08 0.49 0.72
CA ALA A 70 24.04 -0.95 0.48
C ALA A 70 25.43 -1.51 0.15
N VAL A 71 26.15 -0.82 -0.74
CA VAL A 71 27.52 -1.20 -1.14
C VAL A 71 28.48 -1.06 0.04
N GLU A 72 28.42 0.03 0.80
CA GLU A 72 29.26 0.21 1.99
C GLU A 72 29.03 -0.87 3.06
N CYS A 73 27.77 -1.24 3.32
CA CYS A 73 27.43 -2.35 4.23
C CYS A 73 27.97 -3.68 3.71
N ALA A 74 27.78 -3.97 2.41
CA ALA A 74 28.28 -5.19 1.80
C ALA A 74 29.81 -5.32 1.90
N LEU A 75 30.55 -4.22 1.68
CA LEU A 75 32.01 -4.20 1.83
C LEU A 75 32.47 -4.41 3.28
N ARG A 76 31.66 -4.00 4.27
CA ARG A 76 31.88 -4.24 5.70
C ARG A 76 31.42 -5.62 6.18
N GLY A 77 30.75 -6.41 5.33
CA GLY A 77 30.16 -7.69 5.71
C GLY A 77 28.90 -7.54 6.58
N GLU A 78 28.25 -6.38 6.55
CA GLU A 78 26.99 -6.12 7.26
C GLU A 78 25.80 -6.64 6.46
N SER A 79 24.96 -7.46 7.09
CA SER A 79 23.81 -8.11 6.47
C SER A 79 22.50 -7.47 6.92
N GLY A 80 21.60 -7.16 5.98
CA GLY A 80 20.29 -6.59 6.27
C GLY A 80 19.59 -6.01 5.04
N VAL A 81 18.39 -5.47 5.25
CA VAL A 81 17.63 -4.71 4.24
C VAL A 81 17.90 -3.23 4.43
N ILE A 82 18.32 -2.53 3.37
CA ILE A 82 18.53 -1.08 3.44
C ILE A 82 17.20 -0.34 3.43
N GLY A 83 16.99 0.52 4.42
CA GLY A 83 15.79 1.33 4.54
C GLY A 83 15.93 2.42 5.60
N HIS A 84 15.00 3.38 5.56
CA HIS A 84 14.80 4.32 6.66
C HIS A 84 14.01 3.59 7.76
N ASP A 85 14.66 3.36 8.90
CA ASP A 85 14.11 2.58 10.00
C ASP A 85 13.29 3.49 10.93
N GLU A 86 11.96 3.44 10.82
CA GLU A 86 11.02 4.23 11.64
C GLU A 86 11.25 4.02 13.15
N GLU A 87 11.57 2.79 13.58
CA GLU A 87 11.86 2.48 15.00
C GLU A 87 13.23 2.99 15.45
N ALA A 88 14.06 3.44 14.51
CA ALA A 88 15.36 4.06 14.76
C ALA A 88 15.40 5.52 14.33
N GLY A 89 14.24 6.20 14.28
CA GLY A 89 14.11 7.62 13.98
C GLY A 89 14.34 7.96 12.52
N ASP A 90 13.81 7.12 11.62
CA ASP A 90 13.93 7.24 10.16
C ASP A 90 15.39 7.30 9.67
N ARG A 91 16.31 6.70 10.41
CA ARG A 91 17.71 6.64 9.97
C ARG A 91 17.87 5.62 8.86
N LEU A 92 18.54 6.02 7.79
CA LEU A 92 18.95 5.12 6.72
C LEU A 92 20.01 4.15 7.27
N ARG A 93 19.70 2.85 7.30
CA ARG A 93 20.58 1.80 7.83
C ARG A 93 20.33 0.44 7.18
N ALA A 94 21.21 -0.52 7.44
CA ALA A 94 20.91 -1.94 7.28
C ALA A 94 20.03 -2.41 8.44
N ILE A 95 18.79 -2.79 8.12
CA ILE A 95 17.80 -3.31 9.05
C ILE A 95 17.96 -4.83 9.11
N GLU A 96 17.99 -5.38 10.32
CA GLU A 96 18.22 -6.79 10.57
C GLU A 96 17.07 -7.63 10.00
N PHE A 97 17.37 -8.69 9.23
CA PHE A 97 16.35 -9.56 8.61
C PHE A 97 15.25 -10.06 9.57
N PRO A 98 15.55 -10.45 10.83
CA PRO A 98 14.51 -10.89 11.76
C PRO A 98 13.45 -9.82 12.09
N ARG A 99 13.74 -8.52 11.85
CA ARG A 99 12.79 -7.42 12.04
C ARG A 99 11.93 -7.16 10.80
N ILE A 100 12.25 -7.77 9.65
CA ILE A 100 11.52 -7.56 8.41
C ILE A 100 10.28 -8.46 8.40
N ALA A 101 9.12 -7.85 8.56
CA ALA A 101 7.82 -8.52 8.53
C ALA A 101 6.84 -7.79 7.62
N GLY A 102 5.92 -8.55 7.02
CA GLY A 102 4.76 -8.01 6.33
C GLY A 102 3.60 -7.74 7.31
N GLY A 103 2.55 -7.08 6.81
CA GLY A 103 1.31 -6.93 7.58
C GLY A 103 1.30 -5.82 8.62
N LYS A 104 2.25 -4.87 8.56
CA LYS A 104 2.19 -3.64 9.36
C LYS A 104 0.85 -2.94 9.10
N ALA A 105 0.07 -2.75 10.15
CA ALA A 105 -1.17 -2.00 10.07
C ALA A 105 -0.87 -0.55 9.71
N PHE A 106 -1.71 0.03 8.86
CA PHE A 106 -1.64 1.46 8.57
C PHE A 106 -2.06 2.25 9.81
N ASP A 107 -1.24 3.23 10.21
CA ASP A 107 -1.56 4.12 11.32
C ASP A 107 -2.58 5.18 10.87
N VAL A 108 -3.82 5.01 11.32
CA VAL A 108 -4.93 5.92 11.00
C VAL A 108 -4.89 7.23 11.78
N THR A 109 -3.95 7.40 12.71
CA THR A 109 -3.79 8.64 13.49
C THR A 109 -2.88 9.66 12.81
N GLN A 110 -2.31 9.31 11.66
CA GLN A 110 -1.45 10.19 10.88
C GLN A 110 -2.16 11.52 10.54
N PRO A 111 -1.53 12.69 10.79
CA PRO A 111 -2.19 13.99 10.63
C PRO A 111 -2.73 14.22 9.21
N TRP A 112 -1.97 13.81 8.19
CA TRP A 112 -2.38 13.95 6.79
C TRP A 112 -3.59 13.08 6.46
N PHE A 113 -3.74 11.92 7.11
CA PHE A 113 -4.87 11.02 6.87
C PHE A 113 -6.15 11.59 7.47
N GLY A 114 -6.06 12.15 8.68
CA GLY A 114 -7.18 12.90 9.30
C GLY A 114 -7.60 14.11 8.46
N ALA A 115 -6.65 14.87 7.93
CA ALA A 115 -6.92 15.99 7.03
C ALA A 115 -7.63 15.53 5.74
N LEU A 116 -7.13 14.46 5.10
CA LEU A 116 -7.76 13.87 3.92
C LEU A 116 -9.22 13.49 4.18
N LEU A 117 -9.51 12.84 5.32
CA LEU A 117 -10.87 12.46 5.69
C LEU A 117 -11.78 13.68 5.87
N ALA A 118 -11.29 14.72 6.55
CA ALA A 118 -12.04 15.97 6.71
C ALA A 118 -12.34 16.64 5.37
N ASP A 119 -11.36 16.67 4.46
CA ASP A 119 -11.50 17.28 3.12
C ASP A 119 -12.57 16.58 2.26
N ILE A 120 -12.75 15.26 2.43
CA ILE A 120 -13.79 14.49 1.74
C ILE A 120 -15.08 14.34 2.56
N GLY A 121 -15.19 15.01 3.70
CA GLY A 121 -16.39 15.00 4.56
C GLY A 121 -16.64 13.68 5.30
N GLN A 122 -15.60 12.90 5.58
CA GLN A 122 -15.68 11.65 6.32
C GLN A 122 -15.16 11.79 7.75
N ALA A 123 -15.81 11.14 8.70
CA ALA A 123 -15.30 11.00 10.06
C ALA A 123 -14.33 9.82 10.13
N LEU A 124 -13.27 9.95 10.94
CA LEU A 124 -12.40 8.82 11.27
C LEU A 124 -13.18 7.83 12.14
N VAL A 125 -13.48 6.66 11.58
CA VAL A 125 -14.08 5.53 12.31
C VAL A 125 -13.07 4.39 12.30
N PRO A 126 -12.41 4.09 13.42
CA PRO A 126 -11.51 2.95 13.52
C PRO A 126 -12.24 1.65 13.15
N ALA A 127 -11.60 0.80 12.35
CA ALA A 127 -12.16 -0.51 12.07
C ALA A 127 -12.18 -1.33 13.37
N SER A 128 -13.34 -1.91 13.70
CA SER A 128 -13.43 -2.93 14.73
C SER A 128 -12.79 -4.21 14.20
N HIS A 129 -11.62 -4.56 14.73
CA HIS A 129 -11.00 -5.86 14.47
C HIS A 129 -11.70 -6.90 15.37
N GLU A 130 -12.67 -7.63 14.81
CA GLU A 130 -13.02 -8.98 15.28
C GLU A 130 -12.17 -10.02 14.55
#